data_AF-A0A3B9FNQ9-F1
#
_entry.id   AF-A0A3B9FNQ9-F1
#
_cell.length_a   1.000
_cell.length_b   1.000
_cell.length_c   1.000
_cell.angle_alpha   90.00
_cell.angle_beta   90.00
_cell.angle_gamma   90.00
#
_symmetry.space_group_name_H-M   'P 1'
#
loop_
_entity.id
_entity.type
_entity.pdbx_description
1 polymer ?
#
loop_
_entity_poly.entity_id
_entity_poly.type
_entity_poly.pdbx_seq_one_letter_code
_entity_poly.pdbx_strand_id
1 'polypeptide(L)'
;GGDLEPTFIECRAEGLRVYEGAKVSFELKTSQISKDAKFQNLIKKVAREAPYRTWVSSQGTPMDARYVKRDGLFITLKDKNGKEIKVQTTQLSRASQQIARKYEDARKAERPDPSARYVIFLIRGKGTSAWSQASRVCAQQGCKYGQLPLDGEGEIDLSLFSGS
;
A
#
# COMPACT_ATOMS: atom_id res chain seq x y z
N GLY A 1 -2.10 -7.01 14.20
CA GLY A 1 -1.98 -7.04 12.73
C GLY A 1 -1.53 -5.67 12.29
N GLY A 2 -0.56 -5.58 11.37
CA GLY A 2 0.02 -4.29 10.98
C GLY A 2 -0.92 -3.45 10.12
N ASP A 3 -0.81 -2.13 10.27
CA ASP A 3 -1.40 -1.02 9.47
C ASP A 3 -1.05 -1.11 7.97
N LEU A 4 -1.42 -2.22 7.35
CA LEU A 4 -1.31 -2.41 5.93
C LEU A 4 -2.64 -1.95 5.33
N GLU A 5 -2.60 -0.99 4.43
CA GLU A 5 -3.71 -0.67 3.54
C GLU A 5 -3.43 -1.31 2.16
N PRO A 6 -3.53 -2.64 2.03
CA PRO A 6 -3.28 -3.29 0.75
C PRO A 6 -4.36 -2.89 -0.26
N THR A 7 -3.93 -2.72 -1.51
CA THR A 7 -4.88 -2.73 -2.63
C THR A 7 -5.04 -4.18 -3.06
N PHE A 8 -6.20 -4.77 -2.76
CA PHE A 8 -6.52 -6.11 -3.23
C PHE A 8 -6.95 -6.07 -4.69
N ILE A 9 -6.38 -6.98 -5.48
CA ILE A 9 -6.76 -7.17 -6.88
C ILE A 9 -7.01 -8.67 -7.05
N GLU A 10 -8.27 -9.02 -7.25
CA GLU A 10 -8.65 -10.39 -7.61
C GLU A 10 -8.40 -10.62 -9.09
N CYS A 11 -7.63 -11.66 -9.38
CA CYS A 11 -7.32 -12.14 -10.72
C CYS A 11 -8.20 -13.35 -11.02
N ARG A 12 -9.14 -13.19 -11.96
CA ARG A 12 -10.12 -14.20 -12.40
C ARG A 12 -9.89 -14.55 -13.86
N ALA A 13 -10.62 -15.54 -14.37
CA ALA A 13 -10.56 -15.91 -15.79
C ALA A 13 -10.96 -14.75 -16.70
N GLU A 14 -11.96 -13.98 -16.29
CA GLU A 14 -12.55 -12.88 -17.05
C GLU A 14 -11.65 -11.63 -17.02
N GLY A 15 -10.81 -11.51 -15.99
CA GLY A 15 -9.87 -10.40 -15.80
C GLY A 15 -9.73 -10.00 -14.34
N LEU A 16 -9.63 -8.69 -14.08
CA LEU A 16 -9.40 -8.15 -12.75
C LEU A 16 -10.70 -7.69 -12.11
N ARG A 17 -10.76 -7.84 -10.79
CA ARG A 17 -11.64 -7.08 -9.91
C ARG A 17 -10.78 -6.37 -8.88
N VAL A 18 -10.88 -5.05 -8.83
CA VAL A 18 -10.05 -4.19 -7.97
C VAL A 18 -10.89 -3.71 -6.80
N TYR A 19 -10.34 -3.81 -5.59
CA TYR A 19 -11.01 -3.44 -4.35
C TYR A 19 -10.42 -2.16 -3.75
N GLU A 20 -11.30 -1.36 -3.13
CA GLU A 20 -10.96 -0.26 -2.25
C GLU A 20 -11.61 -0.54 -0.88
N GLY A 21 -10.80 -0.99 0.08
CA GLY A 21 -11.30 -1.64 1.28
C GLY A 21 -12.07 -2.94 0.94
N ALA A 22 -13.26 -3.11 1.50
CA ALA A 22 -14.13 -4.26 1.23
C ALA A 22 -15.01 -4.11 -0.03
N LYS A 23 -14.95 -2.97 -0.73
CA LYS A 23 -15.84 -2.69 -1.86
C LYS A 23 -15.13 -2.86 -3.20
N VAL A 24 -15.84 -3.40 -4.18
CA VAL A 24 -15.39 -3.43 -5.57
C VAL A 24 -15.38 -2.00 -6.12
N SER A 25 -14.21 -1.53 -6.54
CA SER A 25 -14.02 -0.20 -7.14
C SER A 25 -14.23 -0.23 -8.65
N PHE A 26 -13.69 -1.26 -9.33
CA PHE A 26 -13.90 -1.49 -10.76
C PHE A 26 -13.42 -2.88 -11.19
N GLU A 27 -13.83 -3.29 -12.39
CA GLU A 27 -13.41 -4.53 -13.04
C GLU A 27 -12.81 -4.24 -14.42
N LEU A 28 -11.90 -5.09 -14.87
CA LEU A 28 -11.28 -5.00 -16.19
C LEU A 28 -11.21 -6.37 -16.84
N LYS A 29 -11.41 -6.43 -18.16
CA LYS A 29 -11.10 -7.65 -18.91
C LYS A 29 -9.59 -7.84 -19.04
N THR A 30 -9.15 -9.09 -19.12
CA THR A 30 -7.71 -9.43 -19.29
C THR A 30 -7.05 -8.68 -20.45
N SER A 31 -7.75 -8.46 -21.57
CA SER A 31 -7.23 -7.72 -22.73
C SER A 31 -7.02 -6.22 -22.51
N GLN A 32 -7.63 -5.64 -21.47
CA GLN A 32 -7.61 -4.20 -21.20
C GLN A 32 -6.57 -3.82 -20.14
N ILE A 33 -6.11 -4.78 -19.32
CA ILE A 33 -5.25 -4.56 -18.14
C ILE A 33 -4.04 -3.66 -18.46
N SER A 34 -3.31 -3.97 -19.53
CA SER A 34 -2.07 -3.26 -19.86
C SER A 34 -2.28 -1.83 -20.35
N LYS A 35 -3.48 -1.48 -20.83
CA LYS A 35 -3.78 -0.18 -21.49
C LYS A 35 -4.76 0.68 -20.70
N ASP A 36 -5.42 0.11 -19.70
CA ASP A 36 -6.43 0.83 -18.93
C ASP A 36 -5.79 1.94 -18.07
N ALA A 37 -6.19 3.18 -18.34
CA ALA A 37 -5.63 4.35 -17.68
C ALA A 37 -5.97 4.40 -16.19
N LYS A 38 -7.15 3.92 -15.78
CA LYS A 38 -7.57 3.90 -14.37
C LYS A 38 -6.70 2.94 -13.57
N PHE A 39 -6.44 1.76 -14.11
CA PHE A 39 -5.54 0.77 -13.52
C PHE A 39 -4.08 1.24 -13.50
N GLN A 40 -3.58 1.79 -14.61
CA GLN A 40 -2.23 2.34 -14.63
C GLN A 40 -2.04 3.44 -13.58
N ASN A 41 -3.02 4.35 -13.43
CA ASN A 41 -2.96 5.42 -12.42
C ASN A 41 -3.05 4.88 -10.99
N LEU A 42 -3.88 3.86 -10.74
CA LEU A 42 -3.94 3.17 -9.45
C LEU A 42 -2.58 2.58 -9.08
N ILE A 43 -2.00 1.78 -9.97
CA ILE A 43 -0.69 1.16 -9.76
C ILE A 43 0.39 2.23 -9.56
N LYS A 44 0.35 3.34 -10.31
CA LYS A 44 1.28 4.47 -10.15
C LYS A 44 1.18 5.10 -8.78
N LYS A 45 -0.04 5.27 -8.28
CA LYS A 45 -0.33 5.81 -6.95
C LYS A 45 0.20 4.88 -5.86
N VAL A 46 -0.08 3.57 -5.98
CA VAL A 46 0.44 2.55 -5.07
C VAL A 46 1.98 2.53 -5.09
N ALA A 47 2.60 2.60 -6.27
CA ALA A 47 4.06 2.55 -6.42
C ALA A 47 4.78 3.78 -5.84
N ARG A 48 4.17 4.97 -5.97
CA ARG A 48 4.86 6.24 -5.67
C ARG A 48 4.56 6.79 -4.28
N GLU A 49 3.40 6.47 -3.70
CA GLU A 49 2.96 7.08 -2.45
C GLU A 49 3.16 6.12 -1.28
N ALA A 50 4.18 6.39 -0.45
CA ALA A 50 4.09 6.01 0.96
C ALA A 50 2.85 6.71 1.54
N PRO A 51 1.90 5.98 2.15
CA PRO A 51 0.65 6.58 2.59
C PRO A 51 0.91 7.64 3.65
N TYR A 52 0.10 8.67 3.58
CA TYR A 52 -0.03 9.64 4.65
C TYR A 52 -0.63 8.95 5.87
N ARG A 53 -0.13 9.30 7.04
CA ARG A 53 -0.74 8.95 8.31
C ARG A 53 -0.65 10.11 9.27
N THR A 54 -1.43 10.06 10.33
CA THR A 54 -1.36 11.04 11.40
C THR A 54 -0.20 10.70 12.33
N TRP A 55 0.80 11.58 12.35
CA TRP A 55 1.85 11.62 13.36
C TRP A 55 1.38 12.54 14.48
N VAL A 56 1.74 12.25 15.72
CA VAL A 56 1.33 13.06 16.86
C VAL A 56 2.59 13.55 17.56
N SER A 57 2.70 14.85 17.76
CA SER A 57 3.79 15.45 18.53
C SER A 57 3.71 15.03 20.01
N SER A 58 4.77 15.26 20.77
CA SER A 58 4.78 15.04 22.22
C SER A 58 3.79 15.94 22.97
N GLN A 59 3.35 17.03 22.32
CA GLN A 59 2.33 17.96 22.81
C GLN A 59 0.90 17.57 22.39
N GLY A 60 0.74 16.48 21.64
CA GLY A 60 -0.57 16.01 21.18
C GLY A 60 -1.03 16.61 19.85
N THR A 61 -0.21 17.41 19.17
CA THR A 61 -0.57 18.02 17.88
C THR A 61 -0.51 16.98 16.76
N PRO A 62 -1.60 16.75 16.02
CA PRO A 62 -1.59 15.85 14.86
C PRO A 62 -0.89 16.49 13.65
N MET A 63 -0.22 15.66 12.85
CA MET A 63 0.52 16.02 11.64
C MET A 63 0.30 14.94 10.59
N ASP A 64 -0.54 15.22 9.58
CA ASP A 64 -0.77 14.30 8.46
C ASP A 64 0.40 14.34 7.49
N ALA A 65 1.22 13.30 7.51
CA ALA A 65 2.44 13.24 6.72
C ALA A 65 2.85 11.80 6.41
N ARG A 66 3.68 11.64 5.39
CA ARG A 66 4.37 10.37 5.10
C ARG A 66 5.79 10.40 5.66
N TYR A 67 6.27 9.25 6.12
CA TYR A 67 7.67 9.09 6.51
C TYR A 67 8.57 9.19 5.27
N VAL A 68 9.64 9.97 5.36
CA VAL A 68 10.63 10.10 4.27
C VAL A 68 11.90 9.35 4.65
N LYS A 69 12.53 9.72 5.76
CA LYS A 69 13.80 9.14 6.22
C LYS A 69 14.10 9.51 7.67
N ARG A 70 15.16 8.93 8.21
CA ARG A 70 15.80 9.35 9.47
C ARG A 70 17.25 9.74 9.22
N ASP A 71 17.62 10.87 9.82
CA ASP A 71 19.00 11.35 9.89
C ASP A 71 19.35 11.55 11.37
N GLY A 72 20.03 10.57 11.98
CA GLY A 72 20.43 10.61 13.38
C GLY A 72 19.22 10.61 14.34
N LEU A 73 19.01 11.69 15.09
CA LEU A 73 17.89 11.84 16.03
C LEU A 73 16.61 12.37 15.37
N PHE A 74 16.70 12.84 14.12
CA PHE A 74 15.61 13.48 13.41
C PHE A 74 14.99 12.55 12.38
N ILE A 75 13.67 12.60 12.28
CA ILE A 75 12.96 12.06 11.14
C ILE A 75 12.48 13.20 10.25
N THR A 76 12.46 12.95 8.94
CA THR A 76 11.83 13.81 7.96
C THR A 76 10.48 13.21 7.60
N LEU A 77 9.43 14.00 7.82
CA LEU A 77 8.08 13.75 7.36
C LEU A 77 7.76 14.68 6.18
N LYS A 78 6.86 14.29 5.29
CA LYS A 78 6.39 15.14 4.20
C LYS A 78 4.87 15.21 4.19
N ASP A 79 4.31 16.40 4.29
CA ASP A 79 2.86 16.58 4.30
C ASP A 79 2.25 16.46 2.88
N LYS A 80 0.92 16.53 2.80
CA LYS A 80 0.16 16.43 1.53
C LYS A 80 0.47 17.56 0.54
N ASN A 81 0.95 18.70 1.03
CA ASN A 81 1.36 19.85 0.22
C ASN A 81 2.82 19.76 -0.23
N GLY A 82 3.53 18.70 0.18
CA GLY A 82 4.92 18.49 -0.12
C GLY A 82 5.90 19.26 0.77
N LYS A 83 5.43 19.87 1.86
CA LYS A 83 6.31 20.51 2.84
C LYS A 83 7.01 19.43 3.67
N GLU A 84 8.33 19.56 3.82
CA GLU A 84 9.10 18.72 4.72
C GLU A 84 9.04 19.23 6.15
N ILE A 85 8.79 18.31 7.09
CA ILE A 85 8.71 18.55 8.52
C ILE A 85 9.82 17.71 9.14
N LYS A 86 10.88 18.37 9.61
CA LYS A 86 11.97 17.72 10.34
C LYS A 86 11.64 17.78 11.82
N VAL A 87 11.47 16.62 12.45
CA VAL A 87 11.09 16.50 13.86
C VAL A 87 12.05 15.57 14.58
N GLN A 88 12.48 15.96 15.78
CA GLN A 88 13.29 15.07 16.59
C GLN A 88 12.40 13.93 17.10
N THR A 89 12.90 12.70 17.09
CA THR A 89 12.10 11.51 17.45
C THR A 89 11.51 11.64 18.86
N THR A 90 12.22 12.27 19.79
CA THR A 90 11.76 12.52 21.17
C THR A 90 10.61 13.53 21.28
N GLN A 91 10.42 14.38 20.27
CA GLN A 91 9.31 15.35 20.19
C GLN A 91 8.04 14.74 19.55
N LEU A 92 8.04 13.45 19.30
CA LEU A 92 6.85 12.69 18.90
C LEU A 92 6.24 12.00 20.10
N SER A 93 4.94 11.73 20.03
CA SER A 93 4.26 10.82 20.95
C SER A 93 4.92 9.43 20.94
N ARG A 94 4.78 8.66 22.03
CA ARG A 94 5.33 7.30 22.10
C ARG A 94 4.83 6.40 20.95
N ALA A 95 3.57 6.52 20.56
CA ALA A 95 3.01 5.78 19.44
C ALA A 95 3.69 6.15 18.11
N SER A 96 3.85 7.45 17.82
CA SER A 96 4.54 7.93 16.62
C SER A 96 6.04 7.56 16.62
N GLN A 97 6.69 7.51 17.79
CA GLN A 97 8.06 7.00 17.92
C GLN A 97 8.15 5.52 17.54
N GLN A 98 7.22 4.68 17.99
CA GLN A 98 7.17 3.27 17.64
C GLN A 98 6.95 3.09 16.13
N ILE A 99 6.09 3.91 15.52
CA ILE A 99 5.90 3.90 14.07
C ILE A 99 7.21 4.21 13.34
N ALA A 100 7.92 5.28 13.71
CA ALA A 100 9.22 5.62 13.11
C ALA A 100 10.22 4.45 13.19
N ARG A 101 10.31 3.78 14.35
CA ARG A 101 11.16 2.60 14.54
C ARG A 101 10.80 1.47 13.57
N LYS A 102 9.50 1.19 13.35
CA LYS A 102 9.09 0.17 12.38
C LYS A 102 9.62 0.48 10.97
N TYR A 103 9.61 1.74 10.54
CA TYR A 103 10.17 2.13 9.23
C TYR A 103 11.67 1.87 9.17
N GLU A 104 12.40 2.18 10.25
CA GLU A 104 13.83 1.94 10.34
C GLU A 104 14.15 0.45 10.30
N ASP A 105 13.45 -0.36 11.09
CA ASP A 105 13.64 -1.81 11.15
C ASP A 105 13.34 -2.46 9.80
N ALA A 106 12.27 -2.03 9.13
CA ALA A 106 11.91 -2.51 7.80
C ALA A 106 13.01 -2.19 6.78
N ARG A 107 13.44 -0.93 6.70
CA ARG A 107 14.47 -0.50 5.73
C ARG A 107 15.83 -1.14 6.01
N LYS A 108 16.21 -1.29 7.28
CA LYS A 108 17.43 -2.00 7.69
C LYS A 108 17.41 -3.47 7.27
N ALA A 109 16.23 -4.08 7.29
CA ALA A 109 16.02 -5.45 6.84
C ALA A 109 15.72 -5.56 5.32
N GLU A 110 15.87 -4.47 4.56
CA GLU A 110 15.50 -4.38 3.13
C GLU A 110 14.06 -4.81 2.82
N ARG A 111 13.18 -4.69 3.82
CA ARG A 111 11.75 -4.97 3.72
C ARG A 111 11.01 -3.72 3.24
N PRO A 112 9.84 -3.89 2.60
CA PRO A 112 8.96 -2.77 2.31
C PRO A 112 8.65 -1.97 3.57
N ASP A 113 8.47 -0.65 3.41
CA ASP A 113 8.06 0.22 4.52
C ASP A 113 6.81 -0.37 5.21
N PRO A 114 6.66 -0.28 6.54
CA PRO A 114 5.56 -0.90 7.29
C PRO A 114 4.18 -0.39 6.91
N SER A 115 4.13 0.72 6.18
CA SER A 115 2.93 1.29 5.62
C SER A 115 2.97 1.30 4.09
N ALA A 116 3.94 0.71 3.40
CA ALA A 116 3.97 0.78 1.94
C ALA A 116 2.60 0.37 1.40
N ARG A 117 2.03 1.13 0.45
CA ARG A 117 0.90 0.58 -0.31
C ARG A 117 1.48 -0.54 -1.16
N TYR A 118 1.05 -1.77 -0.92
CA TYR A 118 1.41 -2.91 -1.75
C TYR A 118 0.13 -3.49 -2.34
N VAL A 119 0.28 -4.03 -3.54
CA VAL A 119 -0.79 -4.81 -4.15
C VAL A 119 -0.75 -6.22 -3.58
N ILE A 120 -1.90 -6.74 -3.19
CA ILE A 120 -2.06 -8.18 -2.96
C ILE A 120 -2.89 -8.72 -4.12
N PHE A 121 -2.26 -9.54 -4.97
CA PHE A 121 -2.99 -10.26 -6.00
C PHE A 121 -3.64 -11.50 -5.40
N LEU A 122 -4.97 -11.55 -5.44
CA LEU A 122 -5.77 -12.70 -5.06
C LEU A 122 -5.99 -13.56 -6.31
N ILE A 123 -5.28 -14.68 -6.44
CA ILE A 123 -5.21 -15.43 -7.70
C ILE A 123 -6.19 -16.61 -7.65
N ARG A 124 -7.26 -16.54 -8.44
CA ARG A 124 -8.16 -17.69 -8.68
C ARG A 124 -7.49 -18.73 -9.57
N GLY A 125 -8.00 -19.96 -9.56
CA GLY A 125 -7.41 -21.08 -10.31
C GLY A 125 -7.21 -20.80 -11.81
N LYS A 126 -8.12 -20.03 -12.43
CA LYS A 126 -8.02 -19.61 -13.85
C LYS A 126 -7.55 -18.16 -14.05
N GLY A 127 -7.10 -17.50 -12.99
CA GLY A 127 -6.70 -16.09 -12.98
C GLY A 127 -5.27 -15.78 -13.44
N THR A 128 -4.48 -16.79 -13.81
CA THR A 128 -3.04 -16.65 -14.07
C THR A 128 -2.70 -15.66 -15.18
N SER A 129 -3.51 -15.62 -16.26
CA SER A 129 -3.33 -14.67 -17.36
C SER A 129 -3.55 -13.22 -16.92
N ALA A 130 -4.61 -12.99 -16.14
CA ALA A 130 -4.92 -11.68 -15.58
C ALA A 130 -3.83 -11.23 -14.59
N TRP A 131 -3.37 -12.15 -13.73
CA TRP A 131 -2.27 -11.90 -12.80
C TRP A 131 -0.96 -11.55 -13.52
N SER A 132 -0.57 -12.31 -14.55
CA SER A 132 0.65 -12.07 -15.31
C SER A 132 0.67 -10.67 -15.94
N GLN A 133 -0.45 -10.23 -16.52
CA GLN A 133 -0.56 -8.88 -17.06
C GLN A 133 -0.54 -7.80 -15.98
N ALA A 134 -1.28 -7.99 -14.89
CA ALA A 134 -1.38 -7.01 -13.81
C ALA A 134 -0.06 -6.84 -13.05
N SER A 135 0.62 -7.95 -12.73
CA SER A 135 1.93 -7.97 -12.08
C SER A 135 3.01 -7.33 -12.95
N ARG A 136 2.96 -7.51 -14.28
CA ARG A 136 3.83 -6.80 -15.22
C ARG A 136 3.64 -5.30 -15.16
N VAL A 137 2.41 -4.80 -15.13
CA VAL A 137 2.12 -3.36 -14.98
C VAL A 137 2.66 -2.83 -13.65
N CYS A 138 2.45 -3.57 -12.55
CA CYS A 138 3.00 -3.21 -11.23
C CYS A 138 4.53 -3.19 -11.23
N ALA A 139 5.20 -4.19 -11.79
CA ALA A 139 6.66 -4.23 -11.91
C ALA A 139 7.22 -3.06 -12.75
N GLN A 140 6.60 -2.76 -13.90
CA GLN A 140 7.00 -1.64 -14.78
C GLN A 140 6.94 -0.29 -14.08
N GLN A 141 6.03 -0.14 -13.11
CA GLN A 141 5.85 1.11 -12.37
C GLN A 141 6.59 1.13 -11.02
N GLY A 142 7.36 0.08 -10.70
CA GLY A 142 8.07 -0.04 -9.42
C GLY A 142 7.17 -0.33 -8.22
N CYS A 143 5.94 -0.77 -8.45
CA CYS A 143 4.99 -1.17 -7.41
C CYS A 143 5.46 -2.50 -6.77
N LYS A 144 5.40 -2.56 -5.43
CA LYS A 144 5.67 -3.79 -4.67
C LYS A 144 4.37 -4.57 -4.54
N TYR A 145 4.45 -5.89 -4.71
CA TYR A 145 3.28 -6.75 -4.66
C TYR A 145 3.57 -8.11 -4.02
N GLY A 146 2.53 -8.68 -3.42
CA GLY A 146 2.45 -10.07 -3.00
C GLY A 146 1.37 -10.82 -3.77
N GLN A 147 1.32 -12.13 -3.56
CA GLN A 147 0.30 -12.99 -4.16
C GLN A 147 -0.29 -13.93 -3.10
N LEU A 148 -1.59 -14.16 -3.19
CA LEU A 148 -2.33 -15.11 -2.37
C LEU A 148 -3.22 -15.95 -3.30
N PRO A 149 -2.87 -17.23 -3.54
CA PRO A 149 -3.76 -18.16 -4.23
C PRO A 149 -5.06 -18.34 -3.45
N LEU A 150 -6.19 -18.42 -4.14
CA LEU A 150 -7.50 -18.69 -3.55
C LEU A 150 -8.05 -20.04 -3.99
N ASP A 151 -8.47 -20.84 -3.03
CA ASP A 151 -9.15 -22.12 -3.27
C ASP A 151 -10.66 -21.87 -3.49
N GLY A 152 -11.07 -21.81 -4.76
CA GLY A 152 -12.48 -21.66 -5.17
C GLY A 152 -12.80 -20.35 -5.87
N GLU A 153 -14.04 -20.19 -6.33
CA GLU A 153 -14.53 -19.04 -7.12
C GLU A 153 -15.67 -18.25 -6.40
N GLY A 154 -15.95 -18.59 -5.13
CA GLY A 154 -16.99 -17.94 -4.32
C GLY A 154 -16.64 -16.52 -3.89
N GLU A 155 -17.60 -15.76 -3.35
CA GLU A 155 -17.39 -14.37 -2.94
C GLU A 155 -16.23 -14.21 -1.95
N ILE A 156 -15.43 -13.15 -2.12
CA ILE A 156 -14.30 -12.85 -1.24
C ILE A 156 -14.80 -11.90 -0.15
N ASP A 157 -14.71 -12.34 1.10
CA ASP A 157 -14.89 -11.47 2.24
C ASP A 157 -13.55 -10.79 2.61
N LEU A 158 -13.45 -9.50 2.31
CA LEU A 158 -12.31 -8.67 2.66
C LEU A 158 -12.53 -7.84 3.94
N SER A 159 -13.66 -8.03 4.64
CA SER A 159 -13.99 -7.28 5.86
C SER A 159 -12.93 -7.43 6.95
N LEU A 160 -12.25 -8.58 6.99
CA LEU A 160 -11.14 -8.87 7.92
C LEU A 160 -9.87 -8.03 7.65
N PHE A 161 -9.75 -7.47 6.44
CA PHE A 161 -8.60 -6.66 6.03
C PHE A 161 -8.90 -5.16 5.98
N SER A 162 -10.17 -4.77 6.01
CA SER A 162 -10.56 -3.39 6.32
C SER A 162 -10.47 -3.19 7.83
N GLY A 163 -9.25 -2.92 8.32
CA GLY A 163 -9.02 -2.58 9.72
C GLY A 163 -9.95 -1.45 10.20
N SER A 164 -10.42 -1.61 11.44
CA SER A 164 -11.22 -0.66 12.22
C SER A 164 -10.52 0.68 12.45
#